data_AF-A0ABD2VYJ0-F1
#
_entry.id   AF-A0ABD2VYJ0-F1
#
_cell.length_a   1.000
_cell.length_b   1.000
_cell.length_c   1.000
_cell.angle_alpha   90.00
_cell.angle_beta   90.00
_cell.angle_gamma   90.00
#
_symmetry.space_group_name_H-M   'P 1'
#
loop_
_entity.id
_entity.type
_entity.pdbx_description
1 polymer ?
#
loop_
_entity_poly.entity_id
_entity_poly.type
_entity_poly.pdbx_seq_one_letter_code
_entity_poly.pdbx_strand_id
1 'polypeptide(L)'
;MQQISRTSRGQKFLKKLDEDEIKKLDAEQIAAREMEEMQKERKETLQKLKSQEKKVDYLERAKRSEEIPLVLEAIEEKTERAKRLWEQQEAERIRAAIEERNRMMADRERLAKMQEAASGFLERIMVNRKQLYMEKLAGYEAKLEQERSKRLLQRKIRRKIERRLQWERYIIESAEKKRAEEERKRMEEERRRGLSEK
;
A
#
# COMPACT_ATOMS: atom_id res chain seq x y z
N MET A 1 -1.13 -92.18 -15.96
CA MET A 1 -0.71 -92.36 -14.55
C MET A 1 0.48 -91.50 -14.11
N GLN A 2 1.61 -91.43 -14.83
CA GLN A 2 2.83 -90.74 -14.35
C GLN A 2 2.74 -89.21 -14.18
N GLN A 3 1.84 -88.51 -14.88
CA GLN A 3 1.67 -87.06 -14.69
C GLN A 3 0.76 -86.72 -13.51
N ILE A 4 -0.30 -87.50 -13.27
CA ILE A 4 -1.28 -87.27 -12.20
C ILE A 4 -0.64 -87.49 -10.82
N SER A 5 0.19 -88.53 -10.67
CA SER A 5 0.88 -88.86 -9.43
C SER A 5 2.00 -87.88 -9.03
N ARG A 6 2.39 -86.95 -9.92
CA ARG A 6 3.41 -85.93 -9.65
C ARG A 6 2.84 -84.63 -9.11
N THR A 7 1.53 -84.40 -9.24
CA THR A 7 0.88 -83.21 -8.67
C THR A 7 0.43 -83.49 -7.24
N SER A 8 0.62 -82.54 -6.32
CA SER A 8 0.25 -82.68 -4.91
C SER A 8 -1.26 -82.92 -4.71
N ARG A 9 -2.07 -82.54 -5.69
CA ARG A 9 -3.53 -82.69 -5.71
C ARG A 9 -3.95 -84.03 -6.31
N GLY A 10 -3.33 -84.48 -7.40
CA GLY A 10 -3.52 -85.83 -7.95
C GLY A 10 -3.11 -86.91 -6.95
N GLN A 11 -2.07 -86.68 -6.13
CA GLN A 11 -1.73 -87.55 -5.01
C GLN A 11 -2.79 -87.60 -3.91
N LYS A 12 -3.50 -86.50 -3.64
CA LYS A 12 -4.61 -86.47 -2.67
C LYS A 12 -5.85 -87.17 -3.22
N PHE A 13 -6.12 -87.06 -4.51
CA PHE A 13 -7.19 -87.78 -5.19
C PHE A 13 -6.92 -89.29 -5.20
N LEU A 14 -5.72 -89.72 -5.62
CA LEU A 14 -5.32 -91.13 -5.65
C LEU A 14 -5.33 -91.82 -4.28
N LYS A 15 -5.13 -91.07 -3.18
CA LYS A 15 -5.26 -91.59 -1.81
C LYS A 15 -6.71 -91.86 -1.37
N LYS A 16 -7.71 -91.36 -2.10
CA LYS A 16 -9.13 -91.61 -1.83
C LYS A 16 -9.69 -92.81 -2.61
N LEU A 17 -8.95 -93.38 -3.56
CA LEU A 17 -9.35 -94.57 -4.32
C LEU A 17 -8.68 -95.81 -3.73
N ASP A 18 -9.41 -96.91 -3.64
CA ASP A 18 -8.89 -98.20 -3.17
C ASP A 18 -7.97 -98.85 -4.22
N GLU A 19 -6.99 -99.65 -3.78
CA GLU A 19 -5.98 -100.29 -4.65
C GLU A 19 -6.60 -101.17 -5.75
N ASP A 20 -7.81 -101.70 -5.54
CA ASP A 20 -8.55 -102.51 -6.51
C ASP A 20 -9.34 -101.68 -7.54
N GLU A 21 -9.70 -100.44 -7.21
CA GLU A 21 -10.33 -99.51 -8.17
C GLU A 21 -9.30 -98.90 -9.12
N ILE A 22 -8.09 -98.65 -8.61
CA ILE A 22 -6.95 -98.13 -9.37
C ILE A 22 -6.48 -99.12 -10.44
N LYS A 23 -6.62 -100.43 -10.19
CA LYS A 23 -6.27 -101.50 -11.16
C LYS A 23 -7.33 -101.74 -12.23
N LYS A 24 -8.59 -101.36 -11.98
CA LYS A 24 -9.73 -101.59 -12.89
C LYS A 24 -10.02 -100.41 -13.82
N LEU A 25 -9.62 -99.20 -13.45
CA LEU A 25 -9.90 -97.97 -14.21
C LEU A 25 -8.71 -97.61 -15.11
N ASP A 26 -9.01 -97.27 -16.37
CA ASP A 26 -7.99 -96.78 -17.30
C ASP A 26 -7.51 -95.37 -16.90
N ALA A 27 -6.27 -95.02 -17.26
CA ALA A 27 -5.64 -93.76 -16.89
C ALA A 27 -6.43 -92.52 -17.36
N GLU A 28 -7.15 -92.61 -18.48
CA GLU A 28 -8.06 -91.57 -18.96
C GLU A 28 -9.31 -91.42 -18.08
N GLN A 29 -9.85 -92.52 -17.54
CA GLN A 29 -11.02 -92.51 -16.67
C GLN A 29 -10.70 -91.91 -15.29
N ILE A 30 -9.49 -92.19 -14.77
CA ILE A 30 -8.99 -91.59 -13.53
C ILE A 30 -8.79 -90.07 -13.70
N ALA A 31 -8.23 -89.63 -14.83
CA ALA A 31 -8.08 -88.20 -15.14
C ALA A 31 -9.43 -87.48 -15.28
N ALA A 32 -10.43 -88.14 -15.89
CA ALA A 32 -11.78 -87.60 -16.03
C ALA A 32 -12.47 -87.40 -14.67
N ARG A 33 -12.37 -88.37 -13.75
CA ARG A 33 -12.91 -88.25 -12.39
C ARG A 33 -12.20 -87.18 -11.56
N GLU A 34 -10.88 -87.04 -11.70
CA GLU A 34 -10.12 -85.96 -11.04
C GLU A 34 -10.55 -84.58 -11.55
N MET A 35 -10.75 -84.42 -12.87
CA MET A 35 -11.28 -83.20 -13.44
C MET A 35 -12.71 -82.90 -12.98
N GLU A 36 -13.56 -83.92 -12.80
CA GLU A 36 -14.91 -83.75 -12.27
C GLU A 36 -14.91 -83.30 -10.79
N GLU A 37 -14.08 -83.91 -9.93
CA GLU A 37 -13.90 -83.44 -8.54
C GLU A 37 -13.34 -82.01 -8.50
N MET A 38 -12.41 -81.67 -9.39
CA MET A 38 -11.91 -80.29 -9.52
C MET A 38 -13.00 -79.29 -9.88
N GLN A 39 -13.87 -79.64 -10.83
CA GLN A 39 -14.99 -78.78 -11.19
C GLN A 39 -15.99 -78.64 -10.04
N LYS A 40 -16.23 -79.70 -9.25
CA LYS A 40 -17.08 -79.65 -8.05
C LYS A 40 -16.47 -78.75 -6.97
N GLU A 41 -15.20 -78.93 -6.61
CA GLU A 41 -14.53 -78.07 -5.63
C GLU A 41 -14.48 -76.60 -6.06
N ARG A 42 -14.30 -76.32 -7.36
CA ARG A 42 -14.35 -74.96 -7.90
C ARG A 42 -15.75 -74.35 -7.77
N LYS A 43 -16.79 -75.12 -8.04
CA LYS A 43 -18.18 -74.66 -7.85
C LYS A 43 -18.49 -74.39 -6.38
N GLU A 44 -18.04 -75.25 -5.47
CA GLU A 44 -18.21 -75.07 -4.03
C GLU A 44 -17.46 -73.84 -3.50
N THR A 45 -16.22 -73.61 -3.94
CA THR A 45 -15.45 -72.42 -3.56
C THR A 45 -16.10 -71.14 -4.07
N LEU A 46 -16.59 -71.13 -5.32
CA LEU A 46 -17.35 -70.00 -5.86
C LEU A 46 -18.65 -69.74 -5.08
N GLN A 47 -19.35 -70.79 -4.64
CA GLN A 47 -20.56 -70.64 -3.83
C GLN A 47 -20.24 -70.09 -2.42
N LYS A 48 -19.15 -70.54 -1.80
CA LYS A 48 -18.64 -69.99 -0.53
C LYS A 48 -18.20 -68.52 -0.69
N LEU A 49 -17.60 -68.16 -1.82
CA LEU A 49 -17.19 -66.78 -2.09
C LEU A 49 -18.42 -65.87 -2.21
N LYS A 50 -19.43 -66.29 -2.97
CA LYS A 50 -20.71 -65.56 -3.09
C LYS A 50 -21.44 -65.39 -1.76
N SER A 51 -21.37 -66.38 -0.85
CA SER A 51 -21.99 -66.24 0.47
C SER A 51 -21.20 -65.29 1.38
N GLN A 52 -19.86 -65.28 1.27
CA GLN A 52 -19.02 -64.31 1.96
C GLN A 52 -19.23 -62.88 1.46
N GLU A 53 -19.31 -62.68 0.15
CA GLU A 53 -19.63 -61.37 -0.46
C GLU A 53 -20.94 -60.81 0.12
N LYS A 54 -22.01 -61.61 0.11
CA LYS A 54 -23.30 -61.22 0.70
C LYS A 54 -23.18 -60.88 2.19
N LYS A 55 -22.38 -61.64 2.94
CA LYS A 55 -22.16 -61.38 4.37
C LYS A 55 -21.45 -60.05 4.61
N VAL A 56 -20.47 -59.71 3.78
CA VAL A 56 -19.78 -58.41 3.84
C VAL A 56 -20.76 -57.29 3.48
N ASP A 57 -21.54 -57.42 2.41
CA ASP A 57 -22.54 -56.43 2.01
C ASP A 57 -23.57 -56.16 3.12
N TYR A 58 -24.08 -57.21 3.78
CA TYR A 58 -25.03 -57.04 4.89
C TYR A 58 -24.39 -56.37 6.10
N LEU A 59 -23.15 -56.71 6.43
CA LEU A 59 -22.41 -56.11 7.52
C LEU A 59 -22.13 -54.63 7.25
N GLU A 60 -21.70 -54.29 6.04
CA GLU A 60 -21.47 -52.91 5.61
C GLU A 60 -22.75 -52.08 5.54
N ARG A 61 -23.88 -52.69 5.16
CA ARG A 61 -25.19 -52.03 5.24
C ARG A 61 -25.61 -51.78 6.67
N ALA A 62 -25.46 -52.77 7.56
CA ALA A 62 -25.78 -52.62 8.99
C ALA A 62 -24.93 -51.52 9.63
N LYS A 63 -23.62 -51.50 9.38
CA LYS A 63 -22.73 -50.41 9.83
C LYS A 63 -23.23 -49.05 9.37
N ARG A 64 -23.51 -48.89 8.07
CA ARG A 64 -24.01 -47.63 7.52
C ARG A 64 -25.35 -47.20 8.13
N SER A 65 -26.25 -48.14 8.39
CA SER A 65 -27.53 -47.83 9.05
C SER A 65 -27.34 -47.25 10.45
N GLU A 66 -26.30 -47.67 11.18
CA GLU A 66 -25.95 -47.13 12.51
C GLU A 66 -25.12 -45.84 12.42
N GLU A 67 -24.19 -45.75 11.47
CA GLU A 67 -23.28 -44.60 11.32
C GLU A 67 -23.97 -43.37 10.75
N ILE A 68 -24.88 -43.52 9.77
CA ILE A 68 -25.54 -42.38 9.11
C ILE A 68 -26.29 -41.49 10.12
N PRO A 69 -27.12 -42.02 11.04
CA PRO A 69 -27.78 -41.22 12.06
C PRO A 69 -26.80 -40.43 12.94
N LEU A 70 -25.70 -41.06 13.38
CA LEU A 70 -24.69 -40.40 14.21
C LEU A 70 -23.99 -39.26 13.47
N VAL A 71 -23.70 -39.46 12.18
CA VAL A 71 -23.10 -38.43 11.33
C VAL A 71 -24.07 -37.26 11.13
N LEU A 72 -25.36 -37.53 10.92
CA LEU A 72 -26.37 -36.49 10.79
C LEU A 72 -26.52 -35.68 12.08
N GLU A 73 -26.60 -36.34 13.23
CA GLU A 73 -26.66 -35.68 14.54
C GLU A 73 -25.43 -34.79 14.79
N ALA A 74 -24.23 -35.29 14.49
CA ALA A 74 -23.00 -34.52 14.62
C ALA A 74 -22.97 -33.29 13.68
N ILE A 75 -23.53 -33.41 12.48
CA ILE A 75 -23.66 -32.29 11.54
C ILE A 75 -24.65 -31.27 12.10
N GLU A 76 -25.83 -31.70 12.56
CA GLU A 76 -26.85 -30.82 13.15
C GLU A 76 -26.29 -30.05 14.33
N GLU A 77 -25.64 -30.73 15.28
CA GLU A 77 -25.03 -30.09 16.44
C GLU A 77 -23.97 -29.07 16.03
N LYS A 78 -23.11 -29.42 15.06
CA LYS A 78 -22.10 -28.50 14.52
C LYS A 78 -22.75 -27.27 13.88
N THR A 79 -23.85 -27.43 13.14
CA THR A 79 -24.55 -26.30 12.53
C THR A 79 -25.20 -25.40 13.58
N GLU A 80 -25.77 -25.98 14.64
CA GLU A 80 -26.37 -25.19 15.72
C GLU A 80 -25.29 -24.42 16.51
N ARG A 81 -24.18 -25.08 16.85
CA ARG A 81 -23.03 -24.41 17.48
C ARG A 81 -22.49 -23.28 16.61
N ALA A 82 -22.39 -23.47 15.30
CA ALA A 82 -21.94 -22.44 14.37
C ALA A 82 -22.91 -21.25 14.32
N LYS A 83 -24.23 -21.49 14.31
CA LYS A 83 -25.25 -20.42 14.39
C LYS A 83 -25.12 -19.62 15.68
N ARG A 84 -25.04 -20.30 16.83
CA ARG A 84 -24.89 -19.64 18.13
C ARG A 84 -23.60 -18.81 18.20
N LEU A 85 -22.49 -19.34 17.69
CA LEU A 85 -21.22 -18.60 17.63
C LEU A 85 -21.35 -17.36 16.74
N TRP A 86 -22.00 -17.49 15.58
CA TRP A 86 -22.22 -16.36 14.68
C TRP A 86 -23.08 -15.27 15.33
N GLU A 87 -24.17 -15.66 16.00
CA GLU A 87 -25.04 -14.72 16.73
C GLU A 87 -24.28 -13.98 17.85
N GLN A 88 -23.44 -14.70 18.60
CA GLN A 88 -22.59 -14.09 19.63
C GLN A 88 -21.59 -13.10 19.05
N GLN A 89 -20.89 -13.48 17.98
CA GLN A 89 -19.94 -12.61 17.29
C GLN A 89 -20.63 -11.37 16.72
N GLU A 90 -21.82 -11.53 16.14
CA GLU A 90 -22.58 -10.42 15.58
C GLU A 90 -23.07 -9.48 16.68
N ALA A 91 -23.53 -10.02 17.81
CA ALA A 91 -23.92 -9.22 18.97
C ALA A 91 -22.73 -8.47 19.59
N GLU A 92 -21.54 -9.06 19.64
CA GLU A 92 -20.30 -8.40 20.07
C GLU A 92 -19.89 -7.30 19.09
N ARG A 93 -19.94 -7.57 17.78
CA ARG A 93 -19.64 -6.60 16.72
C ARG A 93 -20.54 -5.36 16.82
N ILE A 94 -21.84 -5.58 16.98
CA ILE A 94 -22.83 -4.50 17.14
C ILE A 94 -22.55 -3.71 18.43
N ARG A 95 -22.30 -4.38 19.55
CA ARG A 95 -21.96 -3.72 20.83
C ARG A 95 -20.71 -2.85 20.71
N ALA A 96 -19.64 -3.38 20.13
CA ALA A 96 -18.40 -2.65 19.89
C ALA A 96 -18.64 -1.41 19.01
N ALA A 97 -19.42 -1.53 17.94
CA ALA A 97 -19.76 -0.40 17.07
C ALA A 97 -20.57 0.69 17.78
N ILE A 98 -21.50 0.31 18.67
CA ILE A 98 -22.26 1.25 19.49
C ILE A 98 -21.35 1.97 20.48
N GLU A 99 -20.48 1.25 21.18
CA GLU A 99 -19.51 1.84 22.11
C GLU A 99 -18.56 2.81 21.41
N GLU A 100 -18.02 2.42 20.26
CA GLU A 100 -17.15 3.26 19.44
C GLU A 100 -17.88 4.54 19.02
N ARG A 101 -19.11 4.41 18.51
CA ARG A 101 -19.93 5.56 18.13
C ARG A 101 -20.20 6.49 19.31
N ASN A 102 -20.47 5.95 20.49
CA ASN A 102 -20.69 6.75 21.70
C ASN A 102 -19.42 7.53 22.09
N ARG A 103 -18.23 6.91 22.00
CA ARG A 103 -16.95 7.60 22.22
C ARG A 103 -16.74 8.73 21.20
N MET A 104 -16.98 8.46 19.92
CA MET A 104 -16.86 9.47 18.86
C MET A 104 -17.83 10.65 19.08
N MET A 105 -19.05 10.38 19.51
CA MET A 105 -20.03 11.43 19.82
C MET A 105 -19.58 12.26 21.03
N ALA A 106 -19.09 11.63 22.10
CA ALA A 106 -18.55 12.34 23.25
C ALA A 106 -17.34 13.22 22.89
N ASP A 107 -16.42 12.70 22.07
CA ASP A 107 -15.27 13.47 21.56
C ASP A 107 -15.72 14.63 20.69
N ARG A 108 -16.69 14.41 19.79
CA ARG A 108 -17.28 15.47 18.96
C ARG A 108 -17.87 16.58 19.83
N GLU A 109 -18.68 16.23 20.83
CA GLU A 109 -19.27 17.21 21.74
C GLU A 109 -18.22 17.98 22.53
N ARG A 110 -17.18 17.29 23.03
CA ARG A 110 -16.06 17.93 23.72
C ARG A 110 -15.34 18.94 22.81
N LEU A 111 -15.03 18.54 21.58
CA LEU A 111 -14.34 19.40 20.62
C LEU A 111 -15.22 20.57 20.16
N ALA A 112 -16.52 20.35 19.97
CA ALA A 112 -17.46 21.42 19.62
C ALA A 112 -17.49 22.52 20.69
N LYS A 113 -17.46 22.16 21.99
CA LYS A 113 -17.37 23.13 23.09
C LYS A 113 -16.08 23.96 23.06
N MET A 114 -14.97 23.37 22.57
CA MET A 114 -13.69 24.07 22.49
C MET A 114 -13.55 24.95 21.24
N GLN A 115 -14.41 24.77 20.24
CA GLN A 115 -14.31 25.44 18.95
C GLN A 115 -14.34 26.96 19.09
N GLU A 116 -15.25 27.50 19.89
CA GLU A 116 -15.42 28.95 20.09
C GLU A 116 -14.21 29.57 20.78
N ALA A 117 -13.70 28.92 21.83
CA ALA A 117 -12.48 29.36 22.52
C ALA A 117 -11.26 29.32 21.59
N ALA A 118 -11.14 28.28 20.75
CA ALA A 118 -10.07 28.13 19.78
C ALA A 118 -10.14 29.20 18.68
N SER A 119 -11.33 29.46 18.11
CA SER A 119 -11.51 30.50 17.10
C SER A 119 -11.23 31.89 17.68
N GLY A 120 -11.73 32.19 18.88
CA GLY A 120 -11.45 33.46 19.55
C GLY A 120 -9.97 33.64 19.88
N PHE A 121 -9.27 32.57 20.25
CA PHE A 121 -7.81 32.62 20.46
C PHE A 121 -7.04 32.90 19.17
N LEU A 122 -7.40 32.23 18.08
CA LEU A 122 -6.79 32.46 16.77
C LEU A 122 -7.03 33.88 16.28
N GLU A 123 -8.25 34.39 16.43
CA GLU A 123 -8.59 35.76 16.06
C GLU A 123 -7.74 36.78 16.83
N ARG A 124 -7.61 36.61 18.15
CA ARG A 124 -6.73 37.46 18.98
C ARG A 124 -5.28 37.45 18.48
N ILE A 125 -4.74 36.28 18.15
CA ILE A 125 -3.37 36.18 17.59
C ILE A 125 -3.26 36.93 16.27
N MET A 126 -4.24 36.75 15.38
CA MET A 126 -4.22 37.36 14.05
C MET A 126 -4.31 38.88 14.14
N VAL A 127 -5.17 39.41 15.00
CA VAL A 127 -5.29 40.85 15.27
C VAL A 127 -3.97 41.40 15.82
N ASN A 128 -3.39 40.76 16.84
CA ASN A 128 -2.13 41.21 17.44
C ASN A 128 -0.98 41.19 16.43
N ARG A 129 -0.88 40.12 15.61
CA ARG A 129 0.12 40.03 14.54
C ARG A 129 -0.05 41.12 13.49
N LYS A 130 -1.30 41.41 13.11
CA LYS A 130 -1.62 42.48 12.16
C LYS A 130 -1.22 43.84 12.73
N GLN A 131 -1.54 44.12 13.99
CA GLN A 131 -1.15 45.37 14.66
C GLN A 131 0.37 45.54 14.68
N LEU A 132 1.10 44.52 15.13
CA LEU A 132 2.57 44.55 15.14
C LEU A 132 3.16 44.78 13.75
N TYR A 133 2.56 44.17 12.72
CA TYR A 133 2.98 44.40 11.34
C TYR A 133 2.75 45.86 10.91
N MET A 134 1.57 46.43 11.20
CA MET A 134 1.25 47.81 10.87
C MET A 134 2.17 48.81 11.59
N GLU A 135 2.51 48.58 12.86
CA GLU A 135 3.48 49.40 13.59
C GLU A 135 4.87 49.36 12.94
N LYS A 136 5.34 48.16 12.57
CA LYS A 136 6.61 48.01 11.85
C LYS A 136 6.59 48.69 10.49
N LEU A 137 5.47 48.61 9.77
CA LEU A 137 5.29 49.26 8.48
C LEU A 137 5.35 50.79 8.64
N ALA A 138 4.60 51.35 9.58
CA ALA A 138 4.62 52.79 9.86
C ALA A 138 6.03 53.29 10.25
N GLY A 139 6.74 52.53 11.09
CA GLY A 139 8.13 52.83 11.46
C GLY A 139 9.08 52.79 10.27
N TYR A 140 8.86 51.87 9.32
CA TYR A 140 9.64 51.79 8.08
C TYR A 140 9.34 52.98 7.14
N GLU A 141 8.07 53.32 6.94
CA GLU A 141 7.65 54.45 6.11
C GLU A 141 8.19 55.78 6.65
N ALA A 142 8.17 55.98 7.97
CA ALA A 142 8.76 57.16 8.60
C ALA A 142 10.28 57.27 8.32
N LYS A 143 11.02 56.17 8.44
CA LYS A 143 12.46 56.13 8.09
C LYS A 143 12.69 56.41 6.61
N LEU A 144 11.85 55.86 5.75
CA LEU A 144 11.92 56.07 4.30
C LEU A 144 11.74 57.56 3.95
N GLU A 145 10.77 58.23 4.59
CA GLU A 145 10.50 59.64 4.35
C GLU A 145 11.63 60.56 4.88
N GLN A 146 12.18 60.24 6.06
CA GLN A 146 13.37 60.91 6.58
C GLN A 146 14.57 60.77 5.63
N GLU A 147 14.82 59.58 5.09
CA GLU A 147 15.92 59.38 4.14
C GLU A 147 15.66 60.03 2.78
N ARG A 148 14.40 60.08 2.32
CA ARG A 148 14.01 60.82 1.11
C ARG A 148 14.24 62.31 1.27
N SER A 149 13.76 62.91 2.35
CA SER A 149 13.94 64.33 2.65
C SER A 149 15.41 64.73 2.79
N LYS A 150 16.22 63.93 3.51
CA LYS A 150 17.68 64.12 3.58
C LYS A 150 18.34 64.11 2.20
N ARG A 151 18.03 63.11 1.37
CA ARG A 151 18.59 63.00 0.01
C ARG A 151 18.16 64.16 -0.89
N LEU A 152 16.91 64.61 -0.80
CA LEU A 152 16.43 65.78 -1.54
C LEU A 152 17.14 67.06 -1.10
N LEU A 153 17.35 67.26 0.20
CA LEU A 153 18.10 68.40 0.74
C LEU A 153 19.56 68.38 0.28
N GLN A 154 20.24 67.24 0.37
CA GLN A 154 21.60 67.06 -0.13
C GLN A 154 21.71 67.38 -1.62
N ARG A 155 20.74 66.91 -2.45
CA ARG A 155 20.67 67.25 -3.88
C ARG A 155 20.48 68.74 -4.09
N LYS A 156 19.62 69.41 -3.31
CA LYS A 156 19.39 70.86 -3.40
C LYS A 156 20.66 71.65 -3.07
N ILE A 157 21.39 71.25 -2.02
CA ILE A 157 22.66 71.88 -1.62
C ILE A 157 23.71 71.66 -2.72
N ARG A 158 23.88 70.42 -3.20
CA ARG A 158 24.83 70.08 -4.26
C ARG A 158 24.59 70.92 -5.52
N ARG A 159 23.35 71.02 -5.99
CA ARG A 159 22.96 71.86 -7.15
C ARG A 159 23.22 73.35 -6.93
N LYS A 160 23.15 73.86 -5.69
CA LYS A 160 23.51 75.26 -5.39
C LYS A 160 25.02 75.47 -5.48
N ILE A 161 25.80 74.56 -4.90
CA ILE A 161 27.27 74.60 -4.94
C ILE A 161 27.75 74.47 -6.38
N GLU A 162 27.25 73.50 -7.15
CA GLU A 162 27.58 73.31 -8.56
C GLU A 162 27.30 74.56 -9.39
N ARG A 163 26.12 75.17 -9.25
CA ARG A 163 25.80 76.44 -9.93
C ARG A 163 26.73 77.57 -9.54
N ARG A 164 27.10 77.69 -8.26
CA ARG A 164 28.04 78.71 -7.79
C ARG A 164 29.43 78.51 -8.38
N LEU A 165 29.95 77.28 -8.34
CA LEU A 165 31.24 76.93 -8.92
C LEU A 165 31.26 77.13 -10.44
N GLN A 166 30.16 76.83 -11.13
CA GLN A 166 30.04 77.10 -12.57
C GLN A 166 30.06 78.61 -12.86
N TRP A 167 29.36 79.40 -12.06
CA TRP A 167 29.37 80.86 -12.18
C TRP A 167 30.77 81.45 -11.90
N GLU A 168 31.44 81.01 -10.84
CA GLU A 168 32.81 81.44 -10.51
C GLU A 168 33.79 81.07 -11.63
N ARG A 169 33.72 79.84 -12.18
CA ARG A 169 34.50 79.44 -13.36
C ARG A 169 34.21 80.32 -14.57
N TYR A 170 32.94 80.60 -14.84
CA TYR A 170 32.54 81.49 -15.95
C TYR A 170 33.12 82.90 -15.79
N ILE A 171 33.10 83.46 -14.57
CA ILE A 171 33.67 84.78 -14.29
C ILE A 171 35.19 84.78 -14.51
N ILE A 172 35.91 83.76 -14.01
CA ILE A 172 37.36 83.64 -14.19
C ILE A 172 37.69 83.49 -15.68
N GLU A 173 37.04 82.58 -16.40
CA GLU A 173 37.27 82.34 -17.83
C GLU A 173 36.92 83.58 -18.68
N SER A 174 35.87 84.32 -18.31
CA SER A 174 35.51 85.59 -18.97
C SER A 174 36.58 86.67 -18.74
N ALA A 175 37.12 86.77 -17.53
CA ALA A 175 38.21 87.70 -17.21
C ALA A 175 39.52 87.32 -17.90
N GLU A 176 39.82 86.03 -18.03
CA GLU A 176 40.97 85.52 -18.80
C GLU A 176 40.80 85.78 -20.30
N LYS A 177 39.62 85.54 -20.86
CA LYS A 177 39.31 85.88 -22.27
C LYS A 177 39.47 87.36 -22.55
N LYS A 178 38.99 88.24 -21.66
CA LYS A 178 39.18 89.69 -21.78
C LYS A 178 40.66 90.07 -21.75
N ARG A 179 41.45 89.51 -20.83
CA ARG A 179 42.91 89.74 -20.75
C ARG A 179 43.62 89.28 -22.02
N ALA A 180 43.30 88.09 -22.52
CA ALA A 180 43.89 87.56 -23.76
C ALA A 180 43.47 88.38 -25.01
N GLU A 181 42.25 88.92 -25.03
CA GLU A 181 41.77 89.79 -26.11
C GLU A 181 42.45 91.16 -26.08
N GLU A 182 42.68 91.73 -24.88
CA GLU A 182 43.47 92.95 -24.68
C GLU A 182 44.94 92.75 -25.10
N GLU A 183 45.56 91.64 -24.74
CA GLU A 183 46.92 91.30 -25.20
C GLU A 183 46.98 91.11 -26.73
N ARG A 184 45.99 90.44 -27.33
CA ARG A 184 45.88 90.33 -28.80
C ARG A 184 45.76 91.70 -29.47
N LYS A 185 44.94 92.60 -28.93
CA LYS A 185 44.80 93.97 -29.44
C LYS A 185 46.11 94.76 -29.31
N ARG A 186 46.84 94.63 -28.21
CA ARG A 186 48.17 95.25 -28.05
C ARG A 186 49.17 94.73 -29.08
N MET A 187 49.23 93.42 -29.29
CA MET A 187 50.10 92.80 -30.31
C MET A 187 49.71 93.22 -31.73
N GLU A 188 48.42 93.44 -32.00
CA GLU A 188 47.92 93.91 -33.29
C GLU A 188 48.18 95.42 -33.51
N GLU A 189 48.11 96.23 -32.45
CA GLU A 189 48.54 97.64 -32.45
C GLU A 189 50.05 97.78 -32.64
N GLU A 190 50.87 96.95 -32.00
CA GLU A 190 52.32 96.91 -32.24
C GLU A 190 52.63 96.46 -33.67
N ARG A 191 51.92 95.46 -34.22
CA ARG A 191 52.03 95.10 -35.65
C ARG A 191 51.60 96.24 -36.57
N ARG A 192 50.58 97.04 -36.23
CA ARG A 192 50.16 98.23 -37.00
C ARG A 192 51.19 99.35 -36.92
N ARG A 193 51.83 99.58 -35.77
CA ARG A 193 52.91 100.57 -35.61
C ARG A 193 54.17 100.16 -36.38
N GLY A 194 54.54 98.89 -36.37
CA GLY A 194 55.65 98.38 -37.19
C GLY A 194 55.40 98.38 -38.71
N LEU A 195 54.13 98.43 -39.16
CA LEU A 195 53.74 98.62 -40.56
C LEU A 195 53.63 100.10 -40.97
N SER A 196 53.65 101.03 -40.00
CA SER A 196 53.63 102.48 -40.22
C SER A 196 55.03 103.11 -40.22
N GLU A 197 56.08 102.33 -39.92
CA GLU A 197 57.50 102.74 -39.96
C GLU A 197 58.29 102.08 -41.11
N LYS A 198 57.61 101.78 -42.23
CA LYS A 198 58.20 101.47 -43.54
C LYS A 198 57.58 102.34 -44.61
#